data_AF-A0A7C7XHN7-F1
#
_entry.id   AF-A0A7C7XHN7-F1
#
_cell.length_a   1.000
_cell.length_b   1.000
_cell.length_c   1.000
_cell.angle_alpha   90.00
_cell.angle_beta   90.00
_cell.angle_gamma   90.00
#
_symmetry.space_group_name_H-M   'P 1'
#
loop_
_entity.id
_entity.type
_entity.pdbx_description
1 polymer ?
#
loop_
_entity_poly.entity_id
_entity_poly.type
_entity_poly.pdbx_seq_one_letter_code
_entity_poly.pdbx_strand_id
1 'polypeptide(L)'
;MLLKYIIVLLIGVALPFALNYGVAHLIFWFHYRSTIHTNEWFWDNELDDHDRERIAWEESYHHGRLIAAILTAAYFLIIGFFIYRKLFPN
;
A
#
# COMPACT_ATOMS: atom_id res chain seq x y z
N MET A 1 6.80 -4.67 30.28
CA MET A 1 7.94 -4.51 29.33
C MET A 1 7.74 -5.41 28.11
N LEU A 2 7.60 -6.73 28.28
CA LEU A 2 7.41 -7.71 27.19
C LEU A 2 6.26 -7.38 26.22
N LEU A 3 5.08 -7.02 26.74
CA LEU A 3 3.90 -6.69 25.92
C LEU A 3 4.16 -5.58 24.90
N LYS A 4 4.97 -4.57 25.23
CA LYS A 4 5.31 -3.46 24.31
C LYS A 4 6.10 -3.96 23.10
N TYR A 5 7.03 -4.88 23.30
CA TYR A 5 7.82 -5.47 22.22
C TYR A 5 6.98 -6.38 21.33
N ILE A 6 6.06 -7.14 21.92
CA ILE A 6 5.10 -7.96 21.16
C ILE A 6 4.21 -7.07 20.29
N ILE A 7 3.68 -5.96 20.82
CA ILE A 7 2.86 -5.02 20.03
C ILE A 7 3.66 -4.43 18.88
N VAL A 8 4.90 -3.99 19.12
CA VAL A 8 5.77 -3.44 18.05
C VAL A 8 6.06 -4.51 16.99
N LEU A 9 6.30 -5.75 17.39
CA LEU A 9 6.51 -6.86 16.46
C LEU A 9 5.25 -7.12 15.62
N LEU A 10 4.07 -7.19 16.25
CA LEU A 10 2.80 -7.41 15.57
C LEU A 10 2.51 -6.28 14.57
N ILE A 11 2.76 -5.03 14.94
CA ILE A 11 2.64 -3.89 14.01
C ILE A 11 3.65 -4.03 12.87
N GLY A 12 4.91 -4.36 13.17
CA GLY A 12 5.94 -4.50 12.15
C GLY A 12 5.66 -5.62 11.14
N VAL A 13 4.99 -6.69 11.58
CA VAL A 13 4.54 -7.78 10.70
C VAL A 13 3.28 -7.38 9.93
N ALA A 14 2.31 -6.73 10.57
CA ALA A 14 1.02 -6.40 9.94
C ALA A 14 1.11 -5.21 8.97
N LEU A 15 1.96 -4.23 9.25
CA LEU A 15 2.03 -2.97 8.52
C LEU A 15 2.37 -3.14 7.03
N PRO A 16 3.33 -4.00 6.62
CA PRO A 16 3.58 -4.24 5.20
C PRO A 16 2.35 -4.73 4.43
N PHE A 17 1.54 -5.61 5.04
CA PHE A 17 0.30 -6.10 4.44
C PHE A 17 -0.75 -4.98 4.34
N ALA A 18 -0.91 -4.20 5.42
CA ALA A 18 -1.82 -3.07 5.45
C ALA A 18 -1.44 -2.00 4.42
N LEU A 19 -0.15 -1.71 4.24
CA LEU A 19 0.35 -0.78 3.23
C LEU A 19 0.12 -1.33 1.82
N ASN A 20 0.43 -2.61 1.58
CA ASN A 20 0.25 -3.21 0.26
C ASN A 20 -1.22 -3.19 -0.19
N TYR A 21 -2.15 -3.54 0.70
CA TYR A 21 -3.57 -3.51 0.37
C TYR A 21 -4.16 -2.10 0.37
N GLY A 22 -3.79 -1.29 1.37
CA GLY A 22 -4.34 0.05 1.56
C GLY A 22 -3.92 1.02 0.47
N VAL A 23 -2.65 1.00 0.05
CA VAL A 23 -2.16 1.86 -1.03
C VAL A 23 -2.85 1.53 -2.35
N ALA A 24 -3.01 0.24 -2.69
CA ALA A 24 -3.77 -0.17 -3.86
C ALA A 24 -5.22 0.34 -3.79
N HIS A 25 -5.88 0.21 -2.63
CA HIS A 25 -7.22 0.74 -2.39
C HIS A 25 -7.32 2.25 -2.62
N LEU A 26 -6.35 3.02 -2.12
CA LEU A 26 -6.33 4.47 -2.28
C LEU A 26 -6.12 4.86 -3.75
N ILE A 27 -5.18 4.21 -4.45
CA ILE A 27 -4.93 4.46 -5.88
C ILE A 27 -6.18 4.12 -6.70
N PHE A 28 -6.82 2.98 -6.43
CA PHE A 28 -8.06 2.60 -7.08
C PHE A 28 -9.12 3.68 -6.90
N TRP A 29 -9.41 4.08 -5.66
CA TRP A 29 -10.48 5.02 -5.37
C TRP A 29 -10.23 6.44 -5.87
N PHE A 30 -9.00 6.95 -5.73
CA PHE A 30 -8.68 8.33 -6.09
C PHE A 30 -8.34 8.50 -7.56
N HIS A 31 -7.77 7.49 -8.21
CA HIS A 31 -7.30 7.61 -9.58
C HIS A 31 -8.17 6.82 -10.56
N TYR A 32 -8.39 5.53 -10.32
CA TYR A 32 -9.03 4.68 -11.33
C TYR A 32 -10.56 4.75 -11.29
N ARG A 33 -11.18 4.77 -10.11
CA ARG A 33 -12.65 4.78 -9.95
C ARG A 33 -13.32 5.95 -10.67
N SER A 34 -12.72 7.13 -10.60
CA SER A 34 -13.22 8.28 -11.36
C SER A 34 -13.02 8.11 -12.86
N THR A 35 -11.91 7.51 -13.28
CA THR A 35 -11.49 7.40 -14.69
C THR A 35 -12.27 6.32 -15.44
N ILE A 36 -12.73 5.27 -14.75
CA ILE A 36 -13.59 4.19 -15.31
C ILE A 36 -14.92 4.72 -15.83
N HIS A 37 -15.52 5.69 -15.16
CA HIS A 37 -16.85 6.20 -15.51
C HIS A 37 -16.85 7.46 -16.38
N THR A 38 -15.68 8.04 -16.66
CA THR A 38 -15.60 9.36 -17.31
C THR A 38 -14.80 9.36 -18.62
N ASN A 39 -14.03 8.31 -18.90
CA ASN A 39 -13.14 8.29 -20.05
C ASN A 39 -13.46 7.12 -21.00
N GLU A 40 -14.37 7.35 -21.95
CA GLU A 40 -14.70 6.42 -23.05
C GLU A 40 -13.47 6.08 -23.92
N TRP A 41 -12.43 6.92 -23.91
CA TRP A 41 -11.19 6.68 -24.67
C TRP A 41 -10.22 5.72 -23.97
N PHE A 42 -10.31 5.55 -22.63
CA PHE A 42 -9.40 4.72 -21.86
C PHE A 42 -9.86 3.25 -21.79
N TRP A 43 -11.16 3.00 -21.93
CA TRP A 43 -11.75 1.67 -21.83
C TRP A 43 -12.50 1.35 -23.11
N ASP A 44 -12.01 0.37 -23.86
CA ASP A 44 -12.65 -0.14 -25.08
C ASP A 44 -14.14 -0.43 -24.82
N ASN A 45 -15.02 0.04 -25.70
CA ASN A 45 -16.48 0.06 -25.50
C ASN A 45 -17.12 -1.34 -25.43
N GLU A 46 -16.34 -2.40 -25.59
CA GLU A 46 -16.79 -3.80 -25.51
C GLU A 46 -16.70 -4.41 -24.11
N LEU A 47 -16.03 -3.75 -23.15
CA LEU A 47 -15.86 -4.29 -21.79
C LEU A 47 -17.05 -3.94 -20.87
N ASP A 48 -17.57 -4.97 -20.21
CA ASP A 48 -18.54 -4.81 -19.13
C ASP A 48 -17.96 -3.97 -17.98
N ASP A 49 -18.82 -3.28 -17.23
CA ASP A 49 -18.41 -2.45 -16.08
C ASP A 49 -17.60 -3.25 -15.06
N HIS A 50 -17.97 -4.53 -14.86
CA HIS A 50 -17.27 -5.41 -13.94
C HIS A 50 -15.85 -5.75 -14.40
N ASP A 51 -15.62 -5.95 -15.70
CA ASP A 51 -14.28 -6.21 -16.23
C ASP A 51 -13.41 -4.95 -16.19
N ARG A 52 -14.00 -3.77 -16.42
CA ARG A 52 -13.31 -2.48 -16.27
C ARG A 52 -12.87 -2.24 -14.83
N GLU A 53 -13.73 -2.52 -13.85
CA GLU A 53 -13.38 -2.47 -12.43
C GLU A 53 -12.27 -3.46 -12.07
N ARG A 54 -12.31 -4.68 -12.60
CA ARG A 54 -11.25 -5.68 -12.37
C ARG A 54 -9.89 -5.20 -12.88
N ILE A 55 -9.82 -4.71 -14.12
CA ILE A 55 -8.56 -4.26 -14.72
C ILE A 55 -8.03 -3.03 -13.97
N ALA A 56 -8.91 -2.08 -13.64
CA ALA A 56 -8.54 -0.93 -12.82
C ALA A 56 -8.01 -1.33 -11.44
N TRP A 57 -8.61 -2.35 -10.82
CA TRP A 57 -8.14 -2.90 -9.55
C TRP A 57 -6.76 -3.53 -9.69
N GLU A 58 -6.55 -4.38 -10.70
CA GLU A 58 -5.25 -5.01 -10.99
C GLU A 58 -4.16 -3.97 -11.24
N GLU A 59 -4.46 -2.94 -12.02
CA GLU A 59 -3.51 -1.87 -12.33
C GLU A 59 -3.20 -1.01 -11.11
N SER A 60 -4.21 -0.69 -10.28
CA SER A 60 -4.01 0.00 -9.02
C SER A 60 -3.13 -0.79 -8.05
N TYR A 61 -3.28 -2.13 -8.06
CA TYR A 61 -2.47 -3.02 -7.24
C TYR A 61 -1.03 -3.08 -7.75
N HIS A 62 -0.83 -3.13 -9.08
CA HIS A 62 0.49 -3.07 -9.69
C HIS A 62 1.26 -1.80 -9.30
N HIS A 63 0.63 -0.63 -9.46
CA HIS A 63 1.21 0.66 -9.07
C HIS A 63 1.40 0.77 -7.55
N GLY A 64 0.43 0.27 -6.78
CA GLY A 64 0.44 0.32 -5.33
C GLY A 64 1.60 -0.47 -4.71
N ARG A 65 2.06 -1.55 -5.35
CA ARG A 65 3.16 -2.37 -4.86
C ARG A 65 4.47 -1.59 -4.70
N LEU A 66 4.83 -0.74 -5.66
CA LEU A 66 6.08 0.04 -5.57
C LEU A 66 6.02 1.03 -4.40
N ILE A 67 4.90 1.75 -4.28
CA ILE A 67 4.70 2.71 -3.20
C ILE A 67 4.66 1.99 -1.84
N ALA A 68 3.96 0.86 -1.75
CA ALA A 68 3.92 0.05 -0.53
C ALA A 68 5.30 -0.47 -0.13
N ALA A 69 6.15 -0.88 -1.09
CA ALA A 69 7.52 -1.28 -0.84
C ALA A 69 8.37 -0.12 -0.30
N ILE A 70 8.25 1.07 -0.88
CA ILE A 70 8.93 2.28 -0.41
C ILE A 70 8.52 2.63 1.02
N LEU A 71 7.22 2.65 1.31
CA LEU A 71 6.69 2.94 2.65
C LEU A 71 7.11 1.89 3.68
N THR A 72 7.13 0.62 3.29
CA THR A 72 7.60 -0.48 4.14
C THR A 72 9.09 -0.33 4.47
N ALA A 73 9.93 -0.06 3.47
CA ALA A 73 11.36 0.17 3.67
C ALA A 73 11.61 1.38 4.59
N ALA A 74 10.91 2.50 4.33
CA ALA A 74 11.00 3.69 5.16
C ALA A 74 10.63 3.42 6.62
N TYR A 75 9.57 2.66 6.87
CA TYR A 75 9.16 2.26 8.21
C TYR A 75 10.25 1.48 8.96
N PHE A 76 10.84 0.45 8.32
CA PHE A 76 11.90 -0.34 8.94
C PHE A 76 13.17 0.47 9.19
N LEU A 77 13.52 1.40 8.29
CA LEU A 77 14.65 2.31 8.50
C LEU A 77 14.43 3.22 9.71
N ILE A 78 13.24 3.81 9.84
CA ILE A 78 12.88 4.69 10.97
C ILE A 78 12.95 3.91 12.28
N ILE A 79 12.31 2.74 12.35
CA ILE A 79 12.34 1.91 13.57
C ILE A 79 13.76 1.42 13.88
N GLY A 80 14.49 0.95 12.86
CA GLY A 80 15.87 0.49 13.01
C GLY A 80 16.77 1.58 13.56
N PHE A 81 16.62 2.82 13.07
CA PHE A 81 17.33 3.98 13.61
C PHE A 81 17.01 4.23 15.09
N PHE A 82 15.74 4.21 15.49
CA PHE A 82 15.36 4.38 16.90
C PHE A 82 15.91 3.27 17.81
N ILE A 83 15.90 2.02 17.35
CA ILE A 83 16.46 0.89 18.09
C ILE A 83 17.98 1.06 18.23
N TYR A 84 18.67 1.36 17.13
CA TYR A 84 20.12 1.59 17.12
C TYR A 84 20.51 2.70 18.11
N ARG A 85 19.83 3.84 18.06
CA ARG A 85 20.10 4.98 18.95
C ARG A 85 19.86 4.67 20.43
N LYS A 86 18.99 3.70 20.73
CA LYS A 86 18.73 3.24 22.10
C LYS A 86 19.75 2.21 22.58
N LEU A 87 20.26 1.36 21.70
CA LEU A 87 21.28 0.35 22.02
C LEU A 87 22.69 0.94 22.09
N PHE A 88 22.97 1.97 21.30
CA PHE A 88 24.25 2.68 21.25
C PHE A 88 24.04 4.17 21.57
N PRO A 89 23.67 4.51 22.82
CA PRO A 89 23.64 5.89 23.27
C PRO A 89 25.09 6.36 23.46
N ASN A 90 25.57 7.19 22.53
CA ASN A 90 26.74 8.03 22.78
C ASN A 90 26.37 9.17 23.75
#